data_AF-A0A7W4ACE4-F1
#
_entry.id   AF-A0A7W4ACE4-F1
#
_cell.length_a   1.000
_cell.length_b   1.000
_cell.length_c   1.000
_cell.angle_alpha   90.00
_cell.angle_beta   90.00
_cell.angle_gamma   90.00
#
_symmetry.space_group_name_H-M   'P 1'
#
loop_
_entity.id
_entity.type
_entity.pdbx_description
1 polymer ?
#
loop_
_entity_poly.entity_id
_entity_poly.type
_entity_poly.pdbx_seq_one_letter_code
_entity_poly.pdbx_strand_id
1 'polypeptide(L)'
;MRLTYITTALSVMLAVSISVKSMENPHSVLPVQEAIEKDKTEIELTVYKSKTCGCCKKWIEHINESGIKTKAIDVADMGLIKAQYQIKPNMRSCHSAVSADGYVFEGHVPAKYIKQFLAEQHPQKTIGLTVPAMPVGTPGMEMGNRFHKYNIEVLTQDSQQHTYKHISKYAVQF
;
A
#
# COMPACT_ATOMS: atom_id res chain seq x y z
N MET A 1 -61.18 -20.12 34.53
CA MET A 1 -61.86 -21.42 34.30
C MET A 1 -63.17 -21.14 33.56
N ARG A 2 -63.45 -21.90 32.49
CA ARG A 2 -64.65 -21.90 31.63
C ARG A 2 -64.71 -20.81 30.56
N LEU A 3 -65.17 -21.07 29.33
CA LEU A 3 -65.32 -22.28 28.51
C LEU A 3 -65.73 -21.73 27.13
N THR A 4 -65.31 -22.41 26.08
CA THR A 4 -65.64 -22.25 24.65
C THR A 4 -67.15 -22.30 24.33
N TYR A 5 -67.53 -21.91 23.09
CA TYR A 5 -68.47 -22.54 22.11
C TYR A 5 -69.06 -21.45 21.17
N ILE A 6 -68.64 -21.31 19.90
CA ILE A 6 -69.05 -22.00 18.65
C ILE A 6 -70.55 -21.87 18.28
N THR A 7 -70.82 -21.20 17.14
CA THR A 7 -71.91 -21.42 16.14
C THR A 7 -71.46 -20.74 14.82
N THR A 8 -71.06 -21.44 13.73
CA THR A 8 -71.84 -21.97 12.56
C THR A 8 -72.93 -21.00 12.04
N ALA A 9 -73.17 -20.69 10.75
CA ALA A 9 -72.96 -21.31 9.44
C ALA A 9 -73.13 -20.23 8.31
N LEU A 10 -72.35 -20.22 7.22
CA LEU A 10 -72.67 -20.70 5.85
C LEU A 10 -73.44 -19.74 4.90
N SER A 11 -72.76 -19.22 3.87
CA SER A 11 -73.23 -19.08 2.46
C SER A 11 -72.08 -18.60 1.55
N VAL A 12 -71.50 -19.48 0.73
CA VAL A 12 -71.71 -19.68 -0.73
C VAL A 12 -71.08 -18.59 -1.63
N MET A 13 -69.91 -18.96 -2.18
CA MET A 13 -69.42 -18.84 -3.57
C MET A 13 -69.80 -17.60 -4.42
N LEU A 14 -68.78 -16.86 -4.87
CA LEU A 14 -68.39 -16.89 -6.30
C LEU A 14 -66.96 -16.35 -6.47
N ALA A 15 -66.09 -17.19 -7.01
CA ALA A 15 -64.76 -16.79 -7.46
C ALA A 15 -64.87 -16.01 -8.78
N VAL A 16 -64.31 -14.81 -8.83
CA VAL A 16 -63.93 -14.16 -10.09
C VAL A 16 -62.44 -13.86 -9.99
N SER A 17 -61.64 -14.70 -10.65
CA SER A 17 -60.22 -14.48 -10.84
C SER A 17 -60.03 -13.40 -11.89
N ILE A 18 -59.70 -12.18 -11.47
CA ILE A 18 -59.11 -11.18 -12.36
C ILE A 18 -57.64 -11.08 -11.97
N SER A 19 -56.78 -11.65 -12.82
CA SER A 19 -55.33 -11.45 -12.73
C SER A 19 -55.03 -10.00 -13.14
N VAL A 20 -54.76 -9.13 -12.16
CA VAL A 20 -54.15 -7.83 -12.42
C VAL A 20 -52.76 -7.85 -11.80
N LYS A 21 -51.75 -7.85 -12.67
CA LYS A 21 -50.34 -7.92 -12.32
C LYS A 21 -49.84 -6.51 -11.99
N SER A 22 -49.23 -6.42 -10.81
CA SER A 22 -48.13 -5.51 -10.45
C SER A 22 -48.41 -4.00 -10.49
N MET A 23 -48.64 -3.43 -9.31
CA MET A 23 -48.26 -2.07 -8.99
C MET A 23 -47.51 -2.10 -7.67
N GLU A 24 -46.30 -1.57 -7.64
CA GLU A 24 -45.74 -0.83 -6.50
C GLU A 24 -44.39 -0.24 -6.91
N ASN A 25 -44.43 1.05 -7.25
CA ASN A 25 -43.27 1.94 -7.26
C ASN A 25 -43.22 2.63 -5.90
N PRO A 26 -42.24 2.34 -5.06
CA PRO A 26 -41.73 3.30 -4.10
C PRO A 26 -40.31 3.67 -4.50
N HIS A 27 -40.15 4.93 -4.93
CA HIS A 27 -38.87 5.59 -5.15
C HIS A 27 -38.00 5.38 -3.90
N SER A 28 -37.09 4.41 -4.02
CA SER A 28 -36.24 3.93 -2.96
C SER A 28 -35.17 4.97 -2.64
N VAL A 29 -35.04 5.19 -1.34
CA VAL A 29 -33.96 5.87 -0.65
C VAL A 29 -32.63 5.67 -1.38
N LEU A 30 -32.05 6.74 -1.92
CA LEU A 30 -30.69 6.72 -2.45
C LEU A 30 -29.74 6.37 -1.29
N PRO A 31 -28.80 5.41 -1.46
CA PRO A 31 -27.85 5.10 -0.41
C PRO A 31 -26.84 6.25 -0.30
N VAL A 32 -26.88 6.95 0.82
CA VAL A 32 -25.87 7.92 1.29
C VAL A 32 -24.51 7.24 1.60
N GLN A 33 -24.35 5.97 1.23
CA GLN A 33 -23.25 5.11 1.66
C GLN A 33 -22.05 5.06 0.71
N GLU A 34 -22.12 5.65 -0.49
CA GLU A 34 -21.01 5.62 -1.46
C GLU A 34 -20.06 6.83 -1.39
N ALA A 35 -20.32 7.82 -0.53
CA ALA A 35 -19.53 9.05 -0.50
C ALA A 35 -18.56 9.17 0.70
N ILE A 36 -18.47 8.17 1.57
CA ILE A 36 -17.55 8.16 2.73
C ILE A 36 -16.65 6.91 2.69
N GLU A 37 -15.90 6.72 1.61
CA GLU A 37 -14.79 5.75 1.54
C GLU A 37 -13.52 6.34 0.89
N LYS A 38 -13.43 7.67 0.79
CA LYS A 38 -12.27 8.35 0.20
C LYS A 38 -11.45 9.11 1.23
N ASP A 39 -11.02 8.41 2.28
CA ASP A 39 -9.85 8.82 3.06
C ASP A 39 -8.97 7.61 3.39
N LYS A 40 -8.57 6.90 2.34
CA LYS A 40 -7.31 6.15 2.38
C LYS A 40 -6.29 7.12 1.81
N THR A 41 -5.48 7.74 2.66
CA THR A 41 -4.34 8.56 2.21
C THR A 41 -3.47 7.69 1.32
N GLU A 42 -3.57 7.94 0.02
CA GLU A 42 -2.92 7.10 -0.98
C GLU A 42 -1.44 7.47 -1.00
N ILE A 43 -0.58 6.53 -0.61
CA ILE A 43 0.87 6.75 -0.60
C ILE A 43 1.35 6.83 -2.04
N GLU A 44 2.04 7.92 -2.39
CA GLU A 44 2.70 8.09 -3.68
C GLU A 44 4.21 8.33 -3.49
N LEU A 45 5.03 7.69 -4.33
CA LEU A 45 6.48 7.86 -4.38
C LEU A 45 6.94 8.32 -5.76
N THR A 46 7.74 9.39 -5.82
CA THR A 46 8.53 9.72 -7.02
C THR A 46 9.82 8.91 -6.99
N VAL A 47 10.06 8.09 -8.01
CA VAL A 47 11.20 7.15 -8.05
C VAL A 47 12.19 7.58 -9.13
N TYR A 48 13.37 8.03 -8.71
CA TYR A 48 14.48 8.38 -9.58
C TYR A 48 15.37 7.16 -9.82
N LYS A 49 15.62 6.84 -11.10
CA LYS A 49 16.46 5.69 -11.48
C LYS A 49 17.13 5.91 -12.84
N SER A 50 18.11 5.06 -13.17
CA SER A 50 18.55 4.92 -14.56
C SER A 50 17.49 4.21 -15.41
N LYS A 51 17.35 4.64 -16.67
CA LYS A 51 16.43 4.06 -17.66
C LYS A 51 16.62 2.55 -17.86
N THR A 52 17.86 2.09 -17.78
CA THR A 52 18.26 0.70 -18.07
C THR A 52 18.30 -0.20 -16.83
N CYS A 53 18.01 0.32 -15.64
CA CYS A 53 18.05 -0.47 -14.40
C CYS A 53 16.88 -1.46 -14.31
N GLY A 54 17.14 -2.74 -14.57
CA GLY A 54 16.12 -3.80 -14.54
C GLY A 54 15.57 -4.09 -13.14
N CYS A 55 16.44 -4.19 -12.12
CA CYS A 55 16.00 -4.46 -10.75
C CYS A 55 15.17 -3.30 -10.16
N CYS A 56 15.49 -2.06 -10.51
CA CYS A 56 14.70 -0.89 -10.12
C CYS A 56 13.25 -0.96 -10.65
N LYS A 57 13.05 -1.49 -11.87
CA LYS A 57 11.70 -1.68 -12.44
C LYS A 57 10.91 -2.75 -11.68
N LYS A 58 11.55 -3.87 -11.33
CA LYS A 58 10.93 -4.93 -10.52
C LYS A 58 10.59 -4.45 -9.11
N TRP A 59 11.44 -3.62 -8.51
CA TRP A 59 11.13 -3.00 -7.22
C TRP A 59 9.89 -2.11 -7.33
N ILE A 60 9.80 -1.27 -8.37
CA ILE A 60 8.60 -0.45 -8.64
C ILE A 60 7.33 -1.31 -8.78
N GLU A 61 7.41 -2.45 -9.47
CA GLU A 61 6.30 -3.41 -9.58
C GLU A 61 5.85 -3.90 -8.19
N HIS A 62 6.79 -4.36 -7.35
CA HIS A 62 6.51 -4.75 -5.96
C HIS A 62 5.84 -3.63 -5.15
N ILE A 63 6.30 -2.39 -5.29
CA ILE A 63 5.71 -1.22 -4.61
C ILE A 63 4.27 -0.98 -5.07
N ASN A 64 4.01 -1.02 -6.38
CA ASN A 64 2.67 -0.84 -6.95
C ASN A 64 1.71 -1.97 -6.57
N GLU A 65 2.15 -3.22 -6.62
CA GLU A 65 1.37 -4.39 -6.19
C GLU A 65 1.04 -4.33 -4.70
N SER A 66 1.91 -3.69 -3.92
CA SER A 66 1.66 -3.40 -2.51
C SER A 66 0.70 -2.23 -2.29
N GLY A 67 0.14 -1.62 -3.34
CA GLY A 67 -0.84 -0.53 -3.23
C GLY A 67 -0.22 0.84 -2.89
N ILE A 68 1.05 1.06 -3.24
CA ILE A 68 1.70 2.37 -3.19
C ILE A 68 1.86 2.84 -4.64
N LYS A 69 1.36 4.04 -4.97
CA LYS A 69 1.54 4.61 -6.31
C LYS A 69 2.98 5.03 -6.53
N THR A 70 3.48 4.84 -7.75
CA THR A 70 4.82 5.29 -8.12
C THR A 70 4.81 6.13 -9.39
N LYS A 71 5.65 7.17 -9.40
CA LYS A 71 5.99 7.97 -10.57
C LYS A 71 7.47 7.82 -10.87
N ALA A 72 7.81 7.05 -11.90
CA ALA A 72 9.20 6.84 -12.29
C ALA A 72 9.75 8.02 -13.10
N ILE A 73 10.94 8.50 -12.73
CA ILE A 73 11.70 9.52 -13.46
C ILE A 73 13.07 8.92 -13.83
N ASP A 74 13.31 8.81 -15.13
CA ASP A 74 14.61 8.38 -15.64
C ASP A 74 15.59 9.54 -15.58
N VAL A 75 16.72 9.34 -14.91
CA VAL A 75 17.79 10.33 -14.80
C VAL A 75 19.09 9.77 -15.36
N ALA A 76 19.87 10.63 -16.01
CA ALA A 76 21.19 10.26 -16.54
C ALA A 76 22.24 10.13 -15.42
N ASP A 77 22.17 11.00 -14.41
CA ASP A 77 23.11 11.02 -13.29
C ASP A 77 22.37 10.87 -11.95
N MET A 78 22.38 9.65 -11.41
CA MET A 78 21.85 9.37 -10.08
C MET A 78 22.67 10.00 -8.95
N GLY A 79 23.94 10.34 -9.19
CA GLY A 79 24.80 10.99 -8.22
C GLY A 79 24.26 12.37 -7.80
N LEU A 80 23.72 13.13 -8.75
CA LEU A 80 23.08 14.43 -8.50
C LEU A 80 21.85 14.30 -7.62
N ILE A 81 20.96 13.33 -7.92
CA ILE A 81 19.78 13.06 -7.09
C ILE A 81 20.19 12.69 -5.67
N LYS A 82 21.16 11.77 -5.52
CA LYS A 82 21.61 11.33 -4.21
C LYS A 82 22.30 12.44 -3.42
N ALA A 83 22.99 13.37 -4.09
CA ALA A 83 23.57 14.55 -3.46
C ALA A 83 22.50 15.54 -3.02
N GLN A 84 21.48 15.80 -3.85
CA GLN A 84 20.35 16.66 -3.52
C GLN A 84 19.64 16.21 -2.23
N TYR A 85 19.42 14.91 -2.07
CA TYR A 85 18.82 14.31 -0.88
C TYR A 85 19.83 13.96 0.23
N GLN A 86 21.08 14.43 0.11
CA GLN A 86 22.15 14.26 1.12
C GLN A 86 22.43 12.79 1.51
N ILE A 87 22.21 11.86 0.57
CA ILE A 87 22.44 10.43 0.78
C ILE A 87 23.94 10.16 0.72
N LYS A 88 24.50 9.78 1.88
CA LYS A 88 25.93 9.52 2.06
C LYS A 88 26.40 8.32 1.22
N PRO A 89 27.65 8.30 0.73
CA PRO A 89 28.14 7.25 -0.16
C PRO A 89 27.92 5.81 0.34
N ASN A 90 28.13 5.55 1.63
CA ASN A 90 27.95 4.23 2.25
C ASN A 90 26.48 3.81 2.40
N MET A 91 25.54 4.72 2.19
CA MET A 91 24.09 4.50 2.29
C MET A 91 23.42 4.36 0.93
N ARG A 92 24.17 4.43 -0.17
CA ARG A 92 23.63 4.48 -1.54
C ARG A 92 23.29 3.11 -2.11
N SER A 93 22.34 3.12 -3.04
CA SER A 93 21.89 2.00 -3.86
C SER A 93 21.59 2.46 -5.30
N CYS A 94 20.86 1.66 -6.08
CA CYS A 94 20.61 1.87 -7.51
C CYS A 94 19.55 2.93 -7.84
N HIS A 95 18.60 3.19 -6.94
CA HIS A 95 17.51 4.17 -7.13
C HIS A 95 17.18 4.88 -5.82
N SER A 96 16.45 5.99 -5.92
CA SER A 96 15.98 6.78 -4.77
C SER A 96 14.51 7.12 -4.98
N ALA A 97 13.65 6.75 -4.02
CA ALA A 97 12.25 7.09 -4.02
C ALA A 97 11.95 8.17 -2.98
N VAL A 98 11.02 9.06 -3.26
CA VAL A 98 10.69 10.20 -2.39
C VAL A 98 9.19 10.30 -2.23
N SER A 99 8.70 10.30 -0.99
CA SER A 99 7.28 10.48 -0.68
C SER A 99 6.82 11.92 -0.89
N ALA A 100 5.50 12.13 -0.91
CA ALA A 100 4.91 13.47 -0.93
C ALA A 100 5.38 14.35 0.23
N ASP A 101 5.61 13.74 1.41
CA ASP A 101 6.11 14.43 2.61
C ASP A 101 7.63 14.63 2.63
N GLY A 102 8.33 14.22 1.57
CA GLY A 102 9.77 14.43 1.41
C GLY A 102 10.67 13.34 2.03
N TYR A 103 10.10 12.24 2.55
CA TYR A 103 10.89 11.12 3.04
C TYR A 103 11.52 10.32 1.90
N VAL A 104 12.75 9.90 2.10
CA VAL A 104 13.60 9.22 1.11
C VAL A 104 13.68 7.73 1.40
N PHE A 105 13.37 6.90 0.40
CA PHE A 105 13.56 5.46 0.43
C PHE A 105 14.62 5.08 -0.61
N GLU A 106 15.81 4.76 -0.13
CA GLU A 106 16.99 4.51 -0.95
C GLU A 106 17.20 3.01 -1.16
N GLY A 107 17.25 2.58 -2.42
CA GLY A 107 17.42 1.18 -2.77
C GLY A 107 16.22 0.30 -2.49
N HIS A 108 16.48 -1.00 -2.38
CA HIS A 108 15.45 -2.05 -2.37
C HIS A 108 14.75 -2.21 -1.00
N VAL A 109 14.24 -1.10 -0.45
CA VAL A 109 13.44 -1.07 0.78
C VAL A 109 12.08 -1.76 0.53
N PRO A 110 11.67 -2.77 1.30
CA PRO A 110 10.38 -3.41 1.11
C PRO A 110 9.19 -2.49 1.43
N ALA A 111 8.15 -2.53 0.58
CA ALA A 111 6.90 -1.78 0.76
C ALA A 111 6.30 -1.83 2.18
N LYS A 112 6.36 -2.98 2.83
CA LYS A 112 5.92 -3.16 4.23
C LYS A 112 6.53 -2.12 5.16
N TYR A 113 7.85 -1.93 5.06
CA TYR A 113 8.58 -1.02 5.93
C TYR A 113 8.48 0.43 5.48
N ILE A 114 8.21 0.70 4.20
CA ILE A 114 7.85 2.04 3.73
C ILE A 114 6.54 2.49 4.40
N LYS A 115 5.49 1.65 4.34
CA LYS A 115 4.20 1.95 4.99
C LYS A 115 4.34 2.11 6.49
N GLN A 116 5.06 1.21 7.14
CA GLN A 116 5.29 1.25 8.57
C GLN A 116 5.99 2.56 8.95
N PHE A 117 7.07 2.90 8.25
CA PHE A 117 7.81 4.14 8.47
C PHE A 117 6.91 5.37 8.28
N LEU A 118 6.12 5.45 7.21
CA LEU A 118 5.25 6.60 6.96
C LEU A 118 4.11 6.75 8.00
N ALA A 119 3.76 5.68 8.73
CA ALA A 119 2.78 5.72 9.81
C ALA A 119 3.38 6.09 11.18
N GLU A 120 4.71 6.11 11.29
CA GLU A 120 5.45 6.40 12.53
C GLU A 120 5.80 7.89 12.64
N GLN A 121 5.99 8.36 13.87
CA GLN A 121 6.60 9.67 14.12
C GLN A 121 8.12 9.53 14.18
N HIS A 122 8.84 10.43 13.49
CA HIS A 122 10.29 10.39 13.42
C HIS A 122 10.94 11.64 14.03
N PRO A 123 12.17 11.50 14.59
CA PRO A 123 12.99 12.66 14.93
C PRO A 123 13.20 13.59 13.73
N GLN A 124 13.35 14.89 13.99
CA GLN A 124 13.47 15.91 12.93
C GLN A 124 14.62 15.68 11.94
N LYS A 125 15.67 14.95 12.34
CA LYS A 125 16.85 14.67 11.50
C LYS A 125 16.70 13.42 10.63
N THR A 126 15.64 12.63 10.83
CA THR A 126 15.36 11.45 10.02
C THR A 126 14.84 11.87 8.66
N ILE A 127 15.53 11.45 7.61
CA ILE A 127 15.13 11.73 6.23
C ILE A 127 14.53 10.51 5.54
N GLY A 128 14.65 9.30 6.09
CA GLY A 128 13.95 8.12 5.58
C GLY A 128 14.67 6.79 5.85
N LEU A 129 14.59 5.85 4.93
CA LEU A 129 15.18 4.50 5.04
C LEU A 129 16.07 4.16 3.85
N THR A 130 17.04 3.28 4.07
CA THR A 130 17.87 2.73 3.00
C THR A 130 18.09 1.23 3.15
N VAL A 131 18.18 0.55 2.01
CA VAL A 131 18.88 -0.73 1.89
C VAL A 131 20.13 -0.48 1.04
N PRO A 132 21.32 -0.30 1.66
CA PRO A 132 22.55 0.02 0.94
C PRO A 132 22.99 -1.10 -0.01
N ALA A 133 23.74 -0.73 -1.05
CA ALA A 133 24.18 -1.63 -2.11
C ALA A 133 22.98 -2.31 -2.83
N MET A 134 23.05 -3.61 -3.12
CA MET A 134 21.96 -4.37 -3.76
C MET A 134 21.97 -5.84 -3.29
N PRO A 135 21.53 -6.13 -2.04
CA PRO A 135 21.53 -7.49 -1.52
C PRO A 135 20.60 -8.41 -2.32
N VAL A 136 21.10 -9.60 -2.68
CA VAL A 136 20.32 -10.62 -3.39
C VAL A 136 19.14 -11.08 -2.53
N GLY A 137 17.96 -11.13 -3.12
CA GLY A 137 16.72 -11.53 -2.45
C GLY A 137 15.90 -10.39 -1.84
N THR A 138 16.40 -9.15 -1.89
CA THR A 138 15.56 -7.96 -1.64
C THR A 138 14.52 -7.80 -2.75
N PRO A 139 13.39 -7.07 -2.53
CA PRO A 139 12.36 -6.93 -3.54
C PRO A 139 12.87 -6.36 -4.86
N GLY A 140 12.73 -7.08 -5.96
CA GLY A 140 13.29 -6.76 -7.28
C GLY A 140 14.72 -7.24 -7.54
N MET A 141 15.38 -7.85 -6.55
CA MET A 141 16.70 -8.50 -6.62
C MET A 141 16.63 -10.01 -6.36
N GLU A 142 15.47 -10.62 -6.53
CA GLU A 142 15.24 -12.05 -6.35
C GLU A 142 15.99 -12.86 -7.42
N MET A 143 16.66 -13.93 -6.99
CA MET A 143 17.45 -14.82 -7.84
C MET A 143 17.25 -16.26 -7.36
N GLY A 144 16.14 -16.88 -7.77
CA GLY A 144 15.75 -18.21 -7.30
C GLY A 144 15.55 -18.24 -5.79
N ASN A 145 16.17 -19.22 -5.11
CA ASN A 145 16.08 -19.37 -3.65
C ASN A 145 17.20 -18.65 -2.87
N ARG A 146 18.03 -17.85 -3.55
CA ARG A 146 19.16 -17.15 -2.92
C ARG A 146 18.68 -15.93 -2.13
N PHE A 147 19.20 -15.78 -0.92
CA PHE A 147 18.87 -14.67 -0.04
C PHE A 147 20.09 -14.26 0.78
N HIS A 148 20.48 -12.99 0.70
CA HIS A 148 21.47 -12.40 1.59
C HIS A 148 20.74 -11.67 2.71
N LYS A 149 21.14 -11.94 3.96
CA LYS A 149 20.67 -11.14 5.10
C LYS A 149 21.10 -9.70 4.91
N TYR A 150 20.23 -8.76 5.26
CA TYR A 150 20.50 -7.35 5.11
C TYR A 150 19.84 -6.55 6.23
N ASN A 151 20.27 -5.32 6.38
CA ASN A 151 19.63 -4.35 7.24
C ASN A 151 18.91 -3.31 6.39
N ILE A 152 17.77 -2.88 6.91
CA ILE A 152 17.18 -1.59 6.57
C ILE A 152 17.73 -0.61 7.61
N GLU A 153 18.41 0.41 7.13
CA GLU A 153 19.05 1.42 7.97
C GLU A 153 18.24 2.73 7.87
N VAL A 154 18.24 3.51 8.94
CA VAL A 154 17.66 4.85 8.95
C VAL A 154 18.61 5.80 8.21
N LEU A 155 18.06 6.56 7.27
CA LEU A 155 18.73 7.73 6.72
C LEU A 155 18.49 8.92 7.66
N THR A 156 19.58 9.49 8.16
CA THR A 156 19.58 10.68 9.03
C THR A 156 20.63 11.68 8.58
N GLN A 157 20.38 12.96 8.85
CA GLN A 157 21.34 14.04 8.62
C GLN A 157 22.52 14.02 9.59
N ASP A 158 22.38 13.37 10.74
CA ASP A 158 23.50 13.19 11.68
C ASP A 158 24.46 12.08 11.21
N SER A 159 25.59 11.94 11.90
CA SER A 159 26.61 10.93 11.57
C SER A 159 26.31 9.54 12.11
N GLN A 160 25.22 9.35 12.85
CA GLN A 160 24.89 8.07 13.47
C GLN A 160 24.17 7.17 12.47
N GLN A 161 24.54 5.91 12.49
CA GLN A 161 23.85 4.89 11.72
C GLN A 161 22.97 4.09 12.68
N HIS A 162 21.69 4.00 12.36
CA HIS A 162 20.73 3.25 13.16
C HIS A 162 20.06 2.21 12.27
N THR A 163 20.09 0.95 12.73
CA THR A 163 19.35 -0.11 12.06
C THR A 163 17.86 0.00 12.39
N TYR A 164 17.05 0.21 11.36
CA TYR A 164 15.59 0.19 11.46
C TYR A 164 15.08 -1.25 11.59
N LYS A 165 15.61 -2.16 10.75
CA LYS A 165 15.23 -3.57 10.78
C LYS A 165 16.33 -4.48 10.25
N HIS A 166 16.61 -5.56 10.98
CA HIS A 166 17.39 -6.67 10.45
C HIS A 166 16.48 -7.70 9.75
N ILE A 167 16.76 -7.99 8.47
CA ILE A 167 16.03 -8.98 7.68
C ILE A 167 16.87 -10.25 7.58
N SER A 168 16.51 -11.24 8.39
CA SER A 168 17.24 -12.49 8.51
C SER A 168 16.78 -13.59 7.54
N LYS A 169 15.57 -13.45 6.96
CA LYS A 169 14.94 -14.43 6.06
C LYS A 169 14.01 -13.73 5.05
N TYR A 170 13.86 -14.33 3.87
CA TYR A 170 13.01 -13.83 2.77
C TYR A 170 11.54 -13.57 3.16
N ALA A 171 10.96 -14.38 4.05
CA ALA A 171 9.56 -14.18 4.45
C ALA A 171 9.34 -12.94 5.34
N VAL A 172 10.39 -12.37 5.95
CA VAL A 172 10.26 -11.27 6.91
C VAL A 172 10.01 -9.92 6.22
N GLN A 173 10.43 -9.79 4.96
CA GLN A 173 10.34 -8.55 4.16
C GLN A 173 8.94 -8.25 3.61
N PHE A 174 8.00 -9.19 3.75
CA PHE A 174 6.58 -9.04 3.40
C PHE A 174 5.72 -9.18 4.67
#